data_AF-C5R803-F1
#
_entry.id   AF-C5R803-F1
#
_cell.length_a   1.000
_cell.length_b   1.000
_cell.length_c   1.000
_cell.angle_alpha   90.00
_cell.angle_beta   90.00
_cell.angle_gamma   90.00
#
_symmetry.space_group_name_H-M   'P 1'
#
loop_
_entity.id
_entity.type
_entity.pdbx_description
1 polymer ?
#
loop_
_entity_poly.entity_id
_entity_poly.type
_entity_poly.pdbx_seq_one_letter_code
_entity_poly.pdbx_strand_id
1 'polypeptide(L)'
;MFKDLKKAINKRKVSDDEIDTVLDNIDHLLPQAEAIGQTAMTVQLKAQQSFAQRMKDDIVPAGLRTTISYDQLDKAIHSADDYEAEQLLMKTLAEYTRLIPDKNMAKINDVKDLFDDIIIVYTDQSGTERKVADDIKKEKDPIAFGIMRYAHDENIRGIRNGGITSDDLVFITDWVDEYSDLTLGKLLTEYDIKANTWQE
;
A
#
# COMPACT_ATOMS: atom_id res chain seq x y z
N MET A 1 7.69 -1.97 -15.64
CA MET A 1 7.79 -2.03 -14.15
C MET A 1 6.53 -1.51 -13.46
N PHE A 2 6.30 -0.19 -13.37
CA PHE A 2 5.11 0.35 -12.68
C PHE A 2 3.79 0.04 -13.40
N LYS A 3 3.81 -0.03 -14.73
CA LYS A 3 2.70 -0.53 -15.54
C LYS A 3 2.33 -1.97 -15.20
N ASP A 4 3.34 -2.79 -14.90
CA ASP A 4 3.14 -4.19 -14.50
C ASP A 4 2.55 -4.25 -13.09
N LEU A 5 2.99 -3.35 -12.20
CA LEU A 5 2.40 -3.13 -10.88
C LEU A 5 0.91 -2.74 -10.98
N LYS A 6 0.56 -1.68 -11.73
CA LYS A 6 -0.84 -1.27 -11.96
C LYS A 6 -1.66 -2.40 -12.61
N LYS A 7 -1.06 -3.16 -13.52
CA LYS A 7 -1.73 -4.31 -14.16
C LYS A 7 -1.95 -5.46 -13.18
N ALA A 8 -1.02 -5.72 -12.27
CA ALA A 8 -1.18 -6.72 -11.21
C ALA A 8 -2.29 -6.33 -10.25
N ILE A 9 -2.28 -5.08 -9.76
CA ILE A 9 -3.31 -4.48 -8.90
C ILE A 9 -4.69 -4.64 -9.52
N ASN A 10 -4.87 -4.20 -10.78
CA ASN A 10 -6.17 -4.24 -11.44
C ASN A 10 -6.76 -5.64 -11.65
N LYS A 11 -5.95 -6.70 -11.52
CA LYS A 11 -6.39 -8.08 -11.72
C LYS A 11 -6.81 -8.78 -10.42
N ARG A 12 -6.26 -8.38 -9.27
CA ARG A 12 -6.52 -9.05 -7.99
C ARG A 12 -7.61 -8.32 -7.23
N LYS A 13 -8.78 -8.96 -7.14
CA LYS A 13 -9.86 -8.55 -6.23
C LYS A 13 -10.17 -9.70 -5.29
N VAL A 14 -10.25 -9.39 -4.01
CA VAL A 14 -10.64 -10.35 -2.97
C VAL A 14 -12.16 -10.51 -3.00
N SER A 15 -12.62 -11.76 -3.03
CA SER A 15 -14.05 -12.10 -2.90
C SER A 15 -14.41 -12.45 -1.46
N ASP A 16 -15.70 -12.39 -1.14
CA ASP A 16 -16.20 -12.74 0.19
C ASP A 16 -15.98 -14.24 0.46
N ASP A 17 -16.22 -15.09 -0.55
CA ASP A 17 -15.95 -16.54 -0.49
C ASP A 17 -14.48 -16.87 -0.19
N GLU A 18 -13.53 -16.08 -0.73
CA GLU A 18 -12.10 -16.26 -0.42
C GLU A 18 -11.80 -15.94 1.05
N ILE A 19 -12.39 -14.88 1.59
CA ILE A 19 -12.23 -14.48 2.99
C ILE A 19 -12.83 -15.54 3.91
N ASP A 20 -14.04 -16.00 3.61
CA ASP A 20 -14.72 -17.04 4.39
C ASP A 20 -13.94 -18.35 4.36
N THR A 21 -13.43 -18.75 3.19
CA THR A 21 -12.57 -19.94 3.07
C THR A 21 -11.32 -19.84 3.93
N VAL A 22 -10.68 -18.66 3.99
CA VAL A 22 -9.50 -18.44 4.85
C VAL A 22 -9.88 -18.58 6.32
N LEU A 23 -10.96 -17.94 6.76
CA LEU A 23 -11.43 -18.01 8.14
C LEU A 23 -11.78 -19.45 8.56
N ASP A 24 -12.54 -20.17 7.73
CA ASP A 24 -12.91 -21.57 7.98
C ASP A 24 -11.67 -22.48 8.10
N ASN A 25 -10.69 -22.29 7.21
CA ASN A 25 -9.44 -23.05 7.28
C ASN A 25 -8.65 -22.75 8.56
N ILE A 26 -8.61 -21.50 9.01
CA ILE A 26 -7.94 -21.11 10.24
C ILE A 26 -8.64 -21.74 11.46
N ASP A 27 -9.97 -21.73 11.50
CA ASP A 27 -10.76 -22.34 12.58
C ASP A 27 -10.49 -23.85 12.72
N HIS A 28 -10.15 -24.53 11.62
CA HIS A 28 -9.73 -25.92 11.64
C HIS A 28 -8.28 -26.14 12.07
N LEU A 29 -7.36 -25.28 11.64
CA LEU A 29 -5.91 -25.46 11.84
C LEU A 29 -5.41 -24.93 13.19
N LEU A 30 -5.99 -23.85 13.68
CA LEU A 30 -5.54 -23.17 14.90
C LEU A 30 -5.60 -24.08 16.14
N PRO A 31 -6.72 -24.80 16.42
CA PRO A 31 -6.78 -25.70 17.57
C PRO A 31 -5.75 -26.83 17.50
N GLN A 32 -5.45 -27.31 16.28
CA GLN A 32 -4.45 -28.38 16.08
C GLN A 32 -3.05 -27.87 16.40
N ALA A 33 -2.69 -26.69 15.88
CA ALA A 33 -1.40 -26.06 16.14
C ALA A 33 -1.20 -25.76 17.64
N GLU A 34 -2.25 -25.27 18.31
CA GLU A 34 -2.22 -25.00 19.76
C GLU A 34 -2.06 -26.29 20.57
N ALA A 35 -2.78 -27.37 20.21
CA ALA A 35 -2.77 -28.63 20.95
C ALA A 35 -1.39 -29.30 21.01
N ILE A 36 -0.56 -29.14 19.96
CA ILE A 36 0.78 -29.73 19.89
C ILE A 36 1.91 -28.71 20.15
N GLY A 37 1.56 -27.47 20.52
CA GLY A 37 2.53 -26.42 20.86
C GLY A 37 3.29 -25.84 19.67
N GLN A 38 2.70 -25.81 18.46
CA GLN A 38 3.27 -25.13 17.29
C GLN A 38 3.10 -23.61 17.40
N THR A 39 3.87 -22.98 18.30
CA THR A 39 3.73 -21.55 18.63
C THR A 39 3.89 -20.63 17.42
N ALA A 40 4.87 -20.89 16.54
CA ALA A 40 5.09 -20.05 15.35
C ALA A 40 3.89 -20.08 14.38
N MET A 41 3.34 -21.27 14.13
CA MET A 41 2.15 -21.45 13.29
C MET A 41 0.92 -20.81 13.93
N THR A 42 0.75 -20.97 15.25
CA THR A 42 -0.34 -20.36 16.01
C THR A 42 -0.35 -18.85 15.85
N VAL A 43 0.81 -18.21 15.98
CA VAL A 43 0.96 -16.77 15.77
C VAL A 43 0.56 -16.39 14.34
N GLN A 44 1.09 -17.09 13.34
CA GLN A 44 0.80 -16.80 11.93
C GLN A 44 -0.71 -16.93 11.64
N LEU A 45 -1.34 -17.99 12.14
CA LEU A 45 -2.78 -18.20 11.98
C LEU A 45 -3.60 -17.09 12.65
N LYS A 46 -3.23 -16.66 13.86
CA LYS A 46 -3.92 -15.53 14.54
C LYS A 46 -3.74 -14.21 13.79
N ALA A 47 -2.56 -13.96 13.23
CA ALA A 47 -2.32 -12.79 12.40
C ALA A 47 -3.23 -12.80 11.15
N GLN A 48 -3.25 -13.92 10.43
CA GLN A 48 -4.09 -14.10 9.25
C GLN A 48 -5.59 -14.03 9.59
N GLN A 49 -6.00 -14.54 10.74
CA GLN A 49 -7.37 -14.42 11.25
C GLN A 49 -7.73 -12.94 11.47
N SER A 50 -6.86 -12.18 12.12
CA SER A 50 -7.05 -10.75 12.35
C SER A 50 -7.17 -9.99 11.03
N PHE A 51 -6.36 -10.31 10.02
CA PHE A 51 -6.43 -9.65 8.71
C PHE A 51 -7.69 -10.03 7.94
N ALA A 52 -8.05 -11.30 7.89
CA ALA A 52 -9.26 -11.77 7.22
C ALA A 52 -10.53 -11.18 7.88
N GLN A 53 -10.56 -11.06 9.21
CA GLN A 53 -11.67 -10.45 9.92
C GLN A 53 -11.80 -8.95 9.61
N ARG A 54 -10.69 -8.19 9.66
CA ARG A 54 -10.69 -6.77 9.25
C ARG A 54 -11.09 -6.59 7.78
N MET A 55 -10.64 -7.50 6.90
CA MET A 55 -11.08 -7.49 5.51
C MET A 55 -12.59 -7.62 5.41
N LYS A 56 -13.18 -8.57 6.14
CA LYS A 56 -14.62 -8.85 6.14
C LYS A 56 -15.46 -7.72 6.73
N ASP A 57 -15.04 -7.18 7.87
CA ASP A 57 -15.88 -6.30 8.69
C ASP A 57 -15.70 -4.82 8.33
N ASP A 58 -14.49 -4.42 7.92
CA ASP A 58 -14.13 -3.01 7.76
C ASP A 58 -13.80 -2.66 6.30
N ILE A 59 -12.86 -3.39 5.70
CA ILE A 59 -12.23 -3.00 4.42
C ILE A 59 -13.16 -3.24 3.23
N VAL A 60 -13.71 -4.45 3.11
CA VAL A 60 -14.61 -4.82 2.01
C VAL A 60 -15.91 -4.00 2.05
N PRO A 61 -16.56 -3.80 3.21
CA PRO A 61 -17.73 -2.92 3.31
C PRO A 61 -17.45 -1.47 2.94
N ALA A 62 -16.23 -0.97 3.17
CA ALA A 62 -15.78 0.34 2.69
C ALA A 62 -15.54 0.40 1.16
N GLY A 63 -15.78 -0.69 0.42
CA GLY A 63 -15.63 -0.78 -1.03
C GLY A 63 -14.21 -1.06 -1.50
N LEU A 64 -13.28 -1.34 -0.58
CA LEU A 64 -11.88 -1.64 -0.88
C LEU A 64 -11.72 -3.16 -1.05
N ARG A 65 -11.52 -3.62 -2.29
CA ARG A 65 -11.39 -5.06 -2.61
C ARG A 65 -10.11 -5.43 -3.34
N THR A 66 -9.36 -4.42 -3.78
CA THR A 66 -8.18 -4.63 -4.60
C THR A 66 -6.98 -4.75 -3.67
N THR A 67 -6.25 -5.86 -3.77
CA THR A 67 -5.06 -6.11 -2.96
C THR A 67 -3.86 -6.48 -3.81
N ILE A 68 -2.66 -6.30 -3.27
CA ILE A 68 -1.40 -6.79 -3.83
C ILE A 68 -0.56 -7.35 -2.70
N SER A 69 0.11 -8.49 -2.93
CA SER A 69 1.01 -9.02 -1.90
C SER A 69 2.31 -8.21 -1.84
N TYR A 70 2.90 -8.14 -0.66
CA TYR A 70 4.20 -7.48 -0.45
C TYR A 70 5.27 -8.12 -1.33
N ASP A 71 5.27 -9.45 -1.51
CA ASP A 71 6.19 -10.14 -2.43
C ASP A 71 6.00 -9.70 -3.90
N GLN A 72 4.75 -9.50 -4.35
CA GLN A 72 4.49 -8.96 -5.69
C GLN A 72 4.98 -7.52 -5.82
N LEU A 73 4.77 -6.69 -4.78
CA LEU A 73 5.26 -5.32 -4.76
C LEU A 73 6.79 -5.27 -4.71
N ASP A 74 7.42 -6.09 -3.88
CA ASP A 74 8.87 -6.19 -3.70
C ASP A 74 9.54 -6.65 -4.99
N LYS A 75 8.99 -7.68 -5.65
CA LYS A 75 9.43 -8.11 -6.99
C LYS A 75 9.27 -7.02 -8.03
N ALA A 76 8.18 -6.23 -7.95
CA ALA A 76 7.97 -5.11 -8.86
C ALA A 76 8.96 -3.96 -8.62
N ILE A 77 9.46 -3.79 -7.39
CA ILE A 77 10.46 -2.77 -7.04
C ILE A 77 11.88 -3.26 -7.40
N HIS A 78 12.21 -4.52 -7.11
CA HIS A 78 13.57 -5.05 -7.20
C HIS A 78 13.82 -5.94 -8.43
N SER A 79 12.95 -5.93 -9.45
CA SER A 79 13.19 -6.75 -10.66
C SER A 79 14.51 -6.34 -11.32
N ALA A 80 15.44 -7.28 -11.37
CA ALA A 80 16.89 -7.06 -11.38
C ALA A 80 17.53 -6.65 -12.73
N ASP A 81 16.81 -6.03 -13.66
CA ASP A 81 17.32 -5.88 -15.03
C ASP A 81 17.31 -4.48 -15.66
N ASP A 82 17.01 -3.39 -14.94
CA ASP A 82 17.13 -2.06 -15.55
C ASP A 82 17.64 -0.98 -14.59
N TYR A 83 18.45 -0.08 -15.14
CA TYR A 83 18.83 1.23 -14.59
C TYR A 83 17.60 2.10 -14.22
N GLU A 84 16.38 1.69 -14.61
CA GLU A 84 15.07 2.27 -14.25
C GLU A 84 14.51 1.74 -12.90
N ALA A 85 15.00 0.59 -12.39
CA ALA A 85 14.58 0.01 -11.10
C ALA A 85 14.96 0.90 -9.90
N GLU A 86 16.03 1.70 -10.04
CA GLU A 86 16.51 2.63 -9.01
C GLU A 86 15.55 3.79 -8.73
N GLN A 87 14.44 3.91 -9.47
CA GLN A 87 13.52 5.03 -9.30
C GLN A 87 12.33 4.72 -8.39
N LEU A 88 12.00 3.48 -8.02
CA LEU A 88 10.82 3.24 -7.18
C LEU A 88 11.11 3.40 -5.68
N LEU A 89 10.48 4.40 -5.06
CA LEU A 89 10.53 4.66 -3.64
C LEU A 89 9.23 4.27 -2.94
N MET A 90 9.40 3.84 -1.69
CA MET A 90 8.31 3.51 -0.79
C MET A 90 8.44 4.33 0.48
N LYS A 91 7.40 5.11 0.81
CA LYS A 91 7.36 5.96 2.00
C LYS A 91 6.04 5.79 2.73
N THR A 92 6.03 5.96 4.04
CA THR A 92 4.76 6.11 4.77
C THR A 92 4.12 7.44 4.39
N LEU A 93 2.81 7.57 4.57
CA LEU A 93 2.10 8.83 4.32
C LEU A 93 2.71 9.99 5.14
N ALA A 94 3.17 9.71 6.36
CA ALA A 94 3.83 10.69 7.21
C ALA A 94 5.20 11.17 6.68
N GLU A 95 5.88 10.34 5.88
CA GLU A 95 7.17 10.67 5.26
C GLU A 95 7.04 11.15 3.81
N TYR A 96 5.83 11.14 3.24
CA TYR A 96 5.59 11.53 1.86
C TYR A 96 5.50 13.06 1.74
N THR A 97 6.47 13.67 1.06
CA THR A 97 6.65 15.14 1.04
C THR A 97 6.12 15.83 -0.23
N ARG A 98 5.38 15.12 -1.08
CA ARG A 98 4.83 15.68 -2.33
C ARG A 98 3.33 15.95 -2.16
N LEU A 99 2.79 16.84 -3.01
CA LEU A 99 1.36 17.13 -3.00
C LEU A 99 0.56 15.90 -3.45
N ILE A 100 -0.55 15.66 -2.75
CA ILE A 100 -1.56 14.69 -3.13
C ILE A 100 -2.77 15.50 -3.65
N PRO A 101 -3.30 15.22 -4.86
CA PRO A 101 -4.47 15.91 -5.37
C PRO A 101 -5.71 15.74 -4.47
N ASP A 102 -6.59 16.74 -4.44
CA ASP A 102 -7.73 16.83 -3.51
C ASP A 102 -8.64 15.61 -3.54
N LYS A 103 -8.96 15.14 -4.75
CA LYS A 103 -9.75 13.93 -4.97
C LYS A 103 -9.12 12.70 -4.31
N ASN A 104 -7.80 12.61 -4.31
CA ASN A 104 -7.05 11.51 -3.73
C ASN A 104 -6.88 11.69 -2.22
N MET A 105 -6.68 12.91 -1.74
CA MET A 105 -6.69 13.24 -0.31
C MET A 105 -8.04 12.90 0.33
N ALA A 106 -9.15 13.23 -0.33
CA ALA A 106 -10.49 12.89 0.13
C ALA A 106 -10.65 11.37 0.30
N LYS A 107 -10.34 10.59 -0.73
CA LYS A 107 -10.37 9.12 -0.65
C LYS A 107 -9.49 8.57 0.46
N ILE A 108 -8.28 9.09 0.63
CA ILE A 108 -7.38 8.66 1.71
C ILE A 108 -8.00 9.01 3.07
N ASN A 109 -8.52 10.22 3.25
CA ASN A 109 -9.15 10.64 4.50
C ASN A 109 -10.39 9.81 4.85
N ASP A 110 -11.17 9.37 3.85
CA ASP A 110 -12.37 8.57 4.05
C ASP A 110 -12.06 7.18 4.64
N VAL A 111 -10.85 6.64 4.43
CA VAL A 111 -10.52 5.25 4.77
C VAL A 111 -9.26 5.08 5.63
N LYS A 112 -8.48 6.14 5.88
CA LYS A 112 -7.18 6.04 6.58
C LYS A 112 -7.27 5.41 7.96
N ASP A 113 -8.37 5.64 8.67
CA ASP A 113 -8.57 5.13 10.03
C ASP A 113 -8.89 3.62 10.06
N LEU A 114 -9.12 3.00 8.89
CA LEU A 114 -9.26 1.55 8.76
C LEU A 114 -7.90 0.83 8.74
N PHE A 115 -6.80 1.56 8.61
CA PHE A 115 -5.45 1.05 8.44
C PHE A 115 -4.53 1.50 9.58
N ASP A 116 -3.51 0.69 9.88
CA ASP A 116 -2.49 1.06 10.88
C ASP A 116 -1.45 2.01 10.29
N ASP A 117 -1.28 1.97 8.97
CA ASP A 117 -0.39 2.86 8.22
C ASP A 117 -0.82 2.92 6.75
N ILE A 118 -0.37 3.95 6.05
CA ILE A 118 -0.52 4.08 4.60
C ILE A 118 0.86 4.19 3.99
N ILE A 119 1.14 3.37 2.98
CA ILE A 119 2.35 3.46 2.18
C ILE A 119 2.03 4.08 0.82
N ILE A 120 2.88 5.02 0.43
CA ILE A 120 2.92 5.61 -0.91
C ILE A 120 4.11 5.01 -1.66
N VAL A 121 3.81 4.38 -2.80
CA VAL A 121 4.81 3.91 -3.77
C VAL A 121 4.84 4.89 -4.93
N TYR A 122 6.00 5.45 -5.24
CA TYR A 122 6.15 6.47 -6.28
C TYR A 122 7.54 6.40 -6.91
N THR A 123 7.72 7.03 -8.08
CA THR A 123 9.07 7.12 -8.67
C THR A 123 9.80 8.39 -8.26
N ASP A 124 11.07 8.28 -7.84
CA ASP A 124 11.95 9.41 -7.65
C ASP A 124 12.49 9.92 -8.98
N GLN A 125 12.10 11.15 -9.31
CA GLN A 125 12.55 11.85 -10.50
C GLN A 125 13.50 13.00 -10.19
N SER A 126 13.96 13.15 -8.93
CA SER A 126 14.72 14.33 -8.46
C SER A 126 16.12 14.51 -9.09
N GLY A 127 16.45 13.78 -10.16
CA GLY A 127 17.74 13.87 -10.86
C GLY A 127 17.67 13.75 -12.39
N THR A 128 16.48 13.65 -13.01
CA THR A 128 16.39 13.49 -14.48
C THR A 128 15.58 14.62 -15.13
N GLU A 129 16.27 15.67 -15.58
CA GLU A 129 15.76 16.60 -16.60
C GLU A 129 15.66 15.86 -17.94
N ARG A 130 14.62 15.04 -18.14
CA ARG A 130 14.28 14.52 -19.46
C ARG A 130 12.84 14.86 -19.77
N LYS A 131 12.59 15.30 -21.01
CA LYS A 131 11.25 15.32 -21.60
C LYS A 131 10.74 13.88 -21.68
N VAL A 132 10.10 13.42 -20.62
CA VAL A 132 9.44 12.13 -20.55
C VAL A 132 8.11 12.27 -21.30
N ALA A 133 7.86 11.40 -22.28
CA ALA A 133 6.58 11.38 -23.02
C ALA A 133 5.41 11.15 -22.05
N ASP A 134 4.23 11.68 -22.36
CA ASP A 134 3.05 11.62 -21.47
C ASP A 134 2.64 10.18 -21.09
N ASP A 135 2.85 9.21 -21.98
CA ASP A 135 2.60 7.80 -21.70
C ASP A 135 3.56 7.22 -20.65
N ILE A 136 4.81 7.71 -20.61
CA ILE A 136 5.80 7.31 -19.59
C ILE A 136 5.53 8.07 -18.27
N LYS A 137 4.96 9.28 -18.31
CA LYS A 137 4.53 10.00 -17.08
C LYS A 137 3.41 9.24 -16.34
N LYS A 138 2.40 8.74 -17.07
CA LYS A 138 1.34 7.89 -16.50
C LYS A 138 1.86 6.56 -15.91
N GLU A 139 3.02 6.11 -16.37
CA GLU A 139 3.71 4.94 -15.82
C GLU A 139 4.51 5.28 -14.53
N LYS A 140 4.42 6.50 -13.99
CA LYS A 140 5.20 6.94 -12.82
C LYS A 140 4.36 7.53 -11.66
N ASP A 141 3.04 7.46 -11.82
CA ASP A 141 1.99 7.91 -10.90
C ASP A 141 2.11 7.31 -9.49
N PRO A 142 2.12 8.09 -8.40
CA PRO A 142 2.07 7.53 -7.06
C PRO A 142 0.83 6.66 -6.80
N ILE A 143 0.99 5.64 -5.96
CA ILE A 143 -0.08 4.75 -5.51
C ILE A 143 -0.07 4.69 -3.98
N ALA A 144 -1.25 4.87 -3.37
CA ALA A 144 -1.48 4.72 -1.94
C ALA A 144 -2.04 3.33 -1.61
N PHE A 145 -1.42 2.67 -0.64
CA PHE A 145 -1.87 1.40 -0.08
C PHE A 145 -2.07 1.49 1.42
N GLY A 146 -3.15 0.89 1.91
CA GLY A 146 -3.43 0.68 3.32
C GLY A 146 -2.76 -0.59 3.85
N ILE A 147 -2.27 -0.52 5.09
CA ILE A 147 -1.54 -1.59 5.76
C ILE A 147 -2.24 -1.97 7.05
N MET A 148 -2.31 -3.28 7.29
CA MET A 148 -2.79 -3.84 8.54
C MET A 148 -1.63 -4.48 9.30
N ARG A 149 -1.55 -4.24 10.60
CA ARG A 149 -0.56 -4.84 11.50
C ARG A 149 -1.29 -5.64 12.57
N TYR A 150 -0.75 -6.81 12.83
CA TYR A 150 -1.13 -7.68 13.94
C TYR A 150 -0.02 -7.59 15.00
N ALA A 151 -0.32 -6.94 16.11
CA ALA A 151 0.59 -6.85 17.24
C ALA A 151 0.46 -8.12 18.09
N HIS A 152 1.46 -9.00 18.02
CA HIS A 152 1.58 -10.14 18.92
C HIS A 152 3.04 -10.32 19.31
N ASP A 153 3.36 -9.87 20.53
CA ASP A 153 4.70 -9.93 21.13
C ASP A 153 5.78 -9.19 20.31
N GLU A 154 6.53 -8.30 20.96
CA GLU A 154 7.54 -7.44 20.33
C GLU A 154 8.73 -8.24 19.76
N ASN A 155 8.80 -9.54 20.02
CA ASN A 155 9.94 -10.42 19.75
C ASN A 155 9.84 -11.27 18.46
N ILE A 156 8.80 -11.09 17.64
CA ILE A 156 8.62 -11.91 16.43
C ILE A 156 9.45 -11.35 15.27
N ARG A 157 10.34 -12.16 14.68
CA ARG A 157 11.17 -11.74 13.54
C ARG A 157 10.31 -11.52 12.29
N GLY A 158 10.52 -10.38 11.61
CA GLY A 158 9.69 -9.88 10.49
C GLY A 158 9.26 -8.42 10.67
N ILE A 159 9.52 -7.88 11.86
CA ILE A 159 9.17 -6.54 12.31
C ILE A 159 9.95 -5.44 11.59
N ARG A 160 9.23 -4.58 10.86
CA ARG A 160 9.52 -3.13 10.87
C ARG A 160 8.54 -2.50 11.86
N ASN A 161 9.01 -2.21 13.07
CA ASN A 161 8.29 -1.61 14.22
C ASN A 161 7.08 -2.38 14.81
N GLY A 162 7.33 -3.36 15.69
CA GLY A 162 6.40 -3.84 16.73
C GLY A 162 5.34 -4.92 16.39
N GLY A 163 5.23 -5.44 15.16
CA GLY A 163 4.22 -6.48 14.86
C GLY A 163 4.40 -7.20 13.52
N ILE A 164 3.50 -8.16 13.24
CA ILE A 164 3.39 -8.86 11.95
C ILE A 164 2.54 -8.01 11.04
N THR A 165 3.06 -7.61 9.89
CA THR A 165 2.29 -6.89 8.87
C THR A 165 1.53 -7.87 8.00
N SER A 166 0.37 -7.49 7.49
CA SER A 166 -0.34 -8.27 6.48
C SER A 166 0.54 -8.50 5.26
N ASP A 167 0.51 -9.73 4.74
CA ASP A 167 1.20 -10.05 3.48
C ASP A 167 0.59 -9.29 2.30
N ASP A 168 -0.71 -8.97 2.39
CA ASP A 168 -1.43 -8.19 1.40
C ASP A 168 -1.58 -6.72 1.82
N LEU A 169 -1.40 -5.84 0.84
CA LEU A 169 -1.59 -4.41 0.91
C LEU A 169 -2.89 -4.04 0.18
N VAL A 170 -3.70 -3.15 0.76
CA VAL A 170 -5.00 -2.78 0.18
C VAL A 170 -4.85 -1.53 -0.67
N PHE A 171 -5.20 -1.60 -1.95
CA PHE A 171 -5.16 -0.43 -2.83
C PHE A 171 -6.23 0.60 -2.43
N ILE A 172 -5.82 1.84 -2.21
CA ILE A 172 -6.72 2.97 -1.88
C ILE A 172 -6.97 3.81 -3.13
N THR A 173 -5.90 4.37 -3.72
CA THR A 173 -6.01 5.25 -4.88
C THR A 173 -4.65 5.46 -5.56
N ASP A 174 -4.66 5.88 -6.82
CA ASP A 174 -3.50 6.36 -7.57
C ASP A 174 -3.76 7.76 -8.16
N TRP A 175 -2.71 8.52 -8.44
CA TRP A 175 -2.83 9.83 -9.09
C TRP A 175 -1.64 10.15 -9.97
N VAL A 176 -1.84 11.11 -10.87
CA VAL A 176 -0.75 11.70 -11.65
C VAL A 176 -0.02 12.72 -10.78
N ASP A 177 1.28 12.53 -10.58
CA ASP A 177 2.14 13.54 -9.94
C ASP A 177 2.49 14.62 -10.99
N GLU A 178 1.63 15.65 -11.07
CA GLU A 178 1.80 16.78 -12.00
C GLU A 178 3.04 17.64 -11.67
N TYR A 179 3.58 17.50 -10.46
CA TYR A 179 4.68 18.29 -9.91
C TYR A 179 5.89 17.41 -9.58
N SER A 180 6.16 16.40 -10.42
CA SER A 180 7.18 15.40 -10.16
C SER A 180 8.61 15.95 -10.06
N ASP A 181 8.82 17.17 -10.56
CA ASP A 181 10.06 17.98 -10.56
C ASP A 181 10.17 18.98 -9.40
N LEU A 182 9.10 19.15 -8.61
CA LEU A 182 9.04 20.12 -7.52
C LEU A 182 9.38 19.47 -6.18
N THR A 183 10.47 19.93 -5.59
CA THR A 183 10.73 19.73 -4.17
C THR A 183 9.81 20.65 -3.36
N LEU A 184 9.54 20.29 -2.10
CA LEU A 184 8.74 21.14 -1.18
C LEU A 184 9.26 22.58 -1.14
N GLY A 185 10.59 22.76 -1.16
CA GLY A 185 11.21 24.08 -1.21
C GLY A 185 10.83 24.87 -2.46
N LYS A 186 10.89 24.27 -3.65
CA LYS A 186 10.51 24.93 -4.91
C LYS A 186 9.01 25.23 -4.96
N LEU A 187 8.16 24.31 -4.47
CA LEU A 187 6.71 24.53 -4.41
C LEU A 187 6.36 25.81 -3.63
N LEU A 188 7.02 26.01 -2.48
CA LEU A 188 6.78 27.17 -1.61
C LEU A 188 7.26 28.50 -2.21
N THR A 189 8.21 28.48 -3.16
CA THR A 189 8.82 29.68 -3.72
C THR A 189 8.38 30.02 -5.14
N GLU A 190 8.02 29.02 -5.95
CA GLU A 190 7.83 29.15 -7.40
C GLU A 190 6.36 29.11 -7.82
N TYR A 191 5.45 28.65 -6.96
CA TYR A 191 4.02 28.48 -7.29
C TYR A 191 3.10 29.37 -6.46
N ASP A 192 2.17 30.06 -7.14
CA ASP A 192 1.11 30.83 -6.48
C ASP A 192 -0.04 29.91 -6.08
N ILE A 193 0.12 29.28 -4.90
CA ILE A 193 -0.85 28.35 -4.31
C ILE A 193 -2.24 29.00 -4.13
N LYS A 194 -2.33 30.34 -4.10
CA LYS A 194 -3.59 31.07 -3.87
C LYS A 194 -4.50 31.17 -5.10
N ALA A 195 -4.02 30.85 -6.30
CA ALA A 195 -4.83 30.91 -7.53
C ALA A 195 -5.74 29.67 -7.73
N ASN A 196 -5.43 28.53 -7.10
CA ASN A 196 -6.31 27.36 -7.02
C ASN A 196 -7.11 27.44 -5.72
N THR A 197 -8.09 28.33 -5.68
CA THR A 197 -9.04 28.39 -4.56
C THR A 197 -9.95 27.17 -4.61
N TRP A 198 -9.66 26.23 -3.72
CA TRP A 198 -10.53 25.24 -3.10
C TRP A 198 -11.97 25.77 -3.04
N GLN A 199 -12.83 25.35 -3.98
CA GLN A 199 -14.24 25.70 -3.96
C GLN A 199 -14.95 24.73 -3.01
N GLU A 200 -15.57 25.33 -1.98
CA GLU A 200 -16.42 24.72 -0.95
C GLU A 200 -17.52 23.81 -1.50
#